data_AF-Q4WH84-F1
#
_entry.id   AF-Q4WH84-F1
#
_cell.length_a   1.000
_cell.length_b   1.000
_cell.length_c   1.000
_cell.angle_alpha   90.00
_cell.angle_beta   90.00
_cell.angle_gamma   90.00
#
_symmetry.space_group_name_H-M   'P 1'
#
loop_
_entity.id
_entity.type
_entity.pdbx_description
1 polymer ?
#
loop_
_entity_poly.entity_id
_entity_poly.type
_entity_poly.pdbx_seq_one_letter_code
_entity_poly.pdbx_strand_id
1 'polypeptide(L)'
;MFSSQLISLSANLFFQSVVKHLLTQGDAMMLAAMSSLEDQGIYFLASNYGGLIARVLFQPIEESSRTLFSSLLGLSDVNGENPRNIEAAKTHLTDVMKAYGILSAFIFPLNPVIIKQILHLLGGTEWAGSEVYRLLSLYCFYIPFLAFNGITEAFVSSAANGSELRSQAGWMGVFSACFALAAYLFLSVGDLGARGLVYANIVNMTVRILWSLHFIREYMHHHDNDITLTELCLSPHTYITGFLMTTITILGPELFHSDSHGLIGTAGFCASYIILM
;
A
#
# COMPACT_ATOMS: atom_id res chain seq x y z
N MET A 1 -20.50 6.77 -43.90
CA MET A 1 -19.97 5.45 -43.52
C MET A 1 -18.69 5.70 -42.75
N PHE A 2 -18.61 5.32 -41.48
CA PHE A 2 -17.40 5.52 -40.67
C PHE A 2 -16.22 4.77 -41.32
N SER A 3 -15.04 5.40 -41.39
CA SER A 3 -13.87 4.74 -41.98
C SER A 3 -13.51 3.51 -41.15
N SER A 4 -13.11 2.42 -41.82
CA SER A 4 -12.70 1.18 -41.16
C SER A 4 -11.59 1.41 -40.11
N GLN A 5 -10.73 2.40 -40.36
CA GLN A 5 -9.70 2.86 -39.42
C GLN A 5 -10.27 3.50 -38.15
N LEU A 6 -11.31 4.33 -38.25
CA LEU A 6 -11.98 4.92 -37.07
C LEU A 6 -12.71 3.85 -36.25
N ILE A 7 -13.36 2.88 -36.90
CA ILE A 7 -14.02 1.76 -36.22
C ILE A 7 -12.97 0.91 -35.47
N SER A 8 -11.85 0.60 -36.11
CA SER A 8 -10.73 -0.12 -35.48
C SER A 8 -10.13 0.64 -34.29
N LEU A 9 -9.93 1.96 -34.42
CA LEU A 9 -9.39 2.78 -33.33
C LEU A 9 -10.38 2.86 -32.16
N SER A 10 -11.67 3.11 -32.44
CA SER A 10 -12.72 3.13 -31.42
C SER A 10 -12.90 1.77 -30.75
N ALA A 11 -12.79 0.66 -31.49
CA ALA A 11 -12.84 -0.69 -30.92
C ALA A 11 -11.65 -0.97 -30.01
N ASN A 12 -10.43 -0.56 -30.39
CA ASN A 12 -9.24 -0.71 -29.55
C ASN A 12 -9.33 0.15 -28.28
N LEU A 13 -9.77 1.41 -28.40
CA LEU A 13 -9.97 2.28 -27.24
C LEU A 13 -11.07 1.75 -26.33
N PHE A 14 -12.17 1.23 -26.90
CA PHE A 14 -13.25 0.63 -26.13
C PHE A 14 -12.79 -0.64 -25.41
N PHE A 15 -12.06 -1.53 -26.10
CA PHE A 15 -11.51 -2.74 -25.49
C PHE A 15 -10.52 -2.40 -24.38
N GLN A 16 -9.63 -1.42 -24.61
CA GLN A 16 -8.72 -0.92 -23.60
C GLN A 16 -9.47 -0.32 -22.40
N SER A 17 -10.55 0.43 -22.61
CA SER A 17 -11.41 0.96 -21.56
C SER A 17 -12.16 -0.13 -20.80
N VAL A 18 -12.68 -1.15 -21.48
CA VAL A 18 -13.37 -2.29 -20.85
C VAL A 18 -12.40 -3.12 -20.02
N VAL A 19 -11.24 -3.45 -20.58
CA VAL A 19 -10.16 -4.12 -19.85
C VAL A 19 -9.78 -3.28 -18.64
N LYS A 20 -9.47 -1.99 -18.82
CA LYS A 20 -9.13 -1.11 -17.70
C LYS A 20 -10.25 -1.04 -16.66
N HIS A 21 -11.51 -1.02 -17.07
CA HIS A 21 -12.66 -1.01 -16.17
C HIS A 21 -12.78 -2.32 -15.37
N LEU A 22 -12.64 -3.48 -16.02
CA LEU A 22 -12.62 -4.79 -15.38
C LEU A 22 -11.42 -4.93 -14.42
N LEU A 23 -10.26 -4.40 -14.78
CA LEU A 23 -9.06 -4.43 -13.92
C LEU A 23 -9.17 -3.46 -12.74
N THR A 24 -9.92 -2.36 -12.87
CA THR A 24 -10.06 -1.34 -11.80
C THR A 24 -11.26 -1.63 -10.88
N GLN A 25 -12.30 -2.29 -11.39
CA GLN A 25 -13.50 -2.66 -10.62
C GLN A 25 -13.58 -4.16 -10.34
N GLY A 26 -12.55 -4.93 -10.67
CA GLY A 26 -12.51 -6.39 -10.48
C GLY A 26 -12.84 -6.80 -9.05
N ASP A 27 -12.31 -6.07 -8.07
CA ASP A 27 -12.58 -6.27 -6.64
C ASP A 27 -14.07 -6.13 -6.31
N ALA A 28 -14.71 -5.07 -6.80
CA ALA A 28 -16.13 -4.80 -6.54
C ALA A 28 -17.04 -5.79 -7.28
N MET A 29 -16.65 -6.20 -8.49
CA MET A 29 -17.39 -7.19 -9.28
C MET A 29 -17.29 -8.59 -8.68
N MET A 30 -16.10 -9.01 -8.21
CA MET A 30 -15.93 -10.30 -7.52
C MET A 30 -16.65 -10.33 -6.18
N LEU A 31 -16.58 -9.26 -5.40
CA LEU A 31 -17.34 -9.12 -4.17
C LEU A 31 -18.85 -9.20 -4.41
N ALA A 32 -19.35 -8.49 -5.44
CA ALA A 32 -20.76 -8.50 -5.79
C ALA A 32 -21.25 -9.87 -6.31
N ALA A 33 -20.39 -10.61 -7.02
CA ALA A 33 -20.72 -11.90 -7.60
C ALA A 33 -20.63 -13.07 -6.60
N MET A 34 -19.80 -12.94 -5.54
CA MET A 34 -19.39 -14.08 -4.72
C MET A 34 -19.57 -13.89 -3.22
N SER A 35 -20.11 -12.77 -2.75
CA SER A 35 -20.31 -12.51 -1.32
C SER A 35 -21.72 -12.00 -1.01
N SER A 36 -22.15 -12.18 0.23
CA SER A 36 -23.47 -11.73 0.69
C SER A 36 -23.60 -10.20 0.64
N LEU A 37 -24.83 -9.67 0.60
CA LEU A 37 -25.07 -8.22 0.66
C LEU A 37 -24.50 -7.57 1.94
N GLU A 38 -24.46 -8.33 3.05
CA GLU A 38 -23.89 -7.88 4.31
C GLU A 38 -22.36 -7.74 4.20
N ASP A 39 -21.68 -8.75 3.66
CA ASP A 39 -20.23 -8.72 3.41
C ASP A 39 -19.84 -7.61 2.44
N GLN A 40 -20.68 -7.37 1.42
CA GLN A 40 -20.50 -6.28 0.47
C GLN A 40 -20.49 -4.93 1.19
N GLY A 41 -21.50 -4.67 2.03
CA GLY A 41 -21.59 -3.41 2.79
C GLY A 41 -20.42 -3.20 3.73
N ILE A 42 -19.99 -4.25 4.45
CA ILE A 42 -18.87 -4.16 5.40
C ILE A 42 -17.53 -3.98 4.68
N TYR A 43 -17.30 -4.67 3.57
CA TYR A 43 -16.10 -4.46 2.74
C TYR A 43 -16.07 -3.05 2.19
N PHE A 44 -17.17 -2.55 1.61
CA PHE A 44 -17.23 -1.18 1.10
C PHE A 44 -16.97 -0.15 2.20
N LEU A 45 -17.46 -0.37 3.42
CA LEU A 45 -17.14 0.46 4.57
C LEU A 45 -15.63 0.48 4.80
N ALA A 46 -15.03 -0.69 5.06
CA ALA A 46 -13.62 -0.80 5.38
C ALA A 46 -12.70 -0.29 4.24
N SER A 47 -13.05 -0.56 2.99
CA SER A 47 -12.30 -0.12 1.81
C SER A 47 -12.37 1.38 1.61
N ASN A 48 -13.52 2.01 1.87
CA ASN A 48 -13.65 3.46 1.74
C ASN A 48 -12.91 4.21 2.85
N TYR A 49 -13.02 3.78 4.11
CA TYR A 49 -12.30 4.43 5.21
C TYR A 49 -10.79 4.14 5.17
N GLY A 50 -10.40 2.88 4.97
CA GLY A 50 -8.98 2.51 4.84
C GLY A 50 -8.33 3.16 3.62
N GLY A 51 -9.04 3.18 2.49
CA GLY A 51 -8.59 3.88 1.28
C GLY A 51 -8.49 5.40 1.47
N LEU A 52 -9.39 6.01 2.25
CA LEU A 52 -9.33 7.45 2.55
C LEU A 52 -8.10 7.80 3.39
N ILE A 53 -7.74 6.97 4.37
CA ILE A 53 -6.49 7.15 5.13
C ILE A 53 -5.28 7.13 4.20
N ALA A 54 -5.21 6.14 3.29
CA ALA A 54 -4.12 6.05 2.32
C ALA A 54 -4.06 7.29 1.39
N ARG A 55 -5.22 7.78 0.92
CA ARG A 55 -5.30 8.98 0.07
C ARG A 55 -4.95 10.28 0.80
N VAL A 56 -5.29 10.39 2.07
CA VAL A 56 -5.02 11.61 2.85
C VAL A 56 -3.56 11.67 3.29
N LEU A 57 -2.97 10.53 3.67
CA LEU A 57 -1.62 10.49 4.23
C LEU A 57 -0.54 10.17 3.20
N PHE A 58 -0.73 9.14 2.38
CA PHE A 58 0.34 8.61 1.53
C PHE A 58 0.33 9.21 0.12
N GLN A 59 -0.85 9.45 -0.45
CA GLN A 59 -0.95 10.01 -1.81
C GLN A 59 -0.22 11.36 -1.98
N PRO A 60 -0.25 12.32 -1.03
CA PRO A 60 0.52 13.56 -1.15
C PRO A 60 2.03 13.31 -1.13
N ILE A 61 2.50 12.38 -0.29
CA ILE A 61 3.91 12.00 -0.19
C ILE A 61 4.35 11.32 -1.49
N GLU A 62 3.50 10.44 -2.02
CA GLU A 62 3.73 9.75 -3.29
C GLU A 62 3.87 10.74 -4.45
N GLU A 63 2.93 11.68 -4.59
CA GLU A 63 2.94 12.66 -5.68
C GLU A 63 4.14 13.63 -5.56
N SER A 64 4.46 14.05 -4.33
CA SER A 64 5.65 14.86 -4.07
C SER A 64 6.93 14.11 -4.42
N SER A 65 7.03 12.83 -4.02
CA SER A 65 8.19 11.99 -4.33
C SER A 65 8.32 11.73 -5.82
N ARG A 66 7.21 11.48 -6.53
CA ARG A 66 7.19 11.36 -8.00
C ARG A 66 7.75 12.61 -8.67
N THR A 67 7.32 13.80 -8.23
CA THR A 67 7.84 15.06 -8.76
C THR A 67 9.36 15.20 -8.52
N LEU A 68 9.82 14.85 -7.32
CA LEU A 68 11.25 14.87 -6.96
C LEU A 68 12.07 13.88 -7.79
N PHE A 69 11.62 12.63 -7.92
CA PHE A 69 12.27 11.62 -8.72
C PHE A 69 12.32 12.02 -10.20
N SER A 70 11.24 12.53 -10.76
CA SER A 70 11.21 12.99 -12.16
C SER A 70 12.18 14.15 -12.39
N SER A 71 12.37 15.03 -11.41
CA SER A 71 13.36 16.10 -11.49
C SER A 71 14.79 15.55 -11.42
N LEU A 72 15.11 14.70 -10.44
CA LEU A 72 16.46 14.17 -10.25
C LEU A 72 16.89 13.22 -11.37
N LEU A 73 16.00 12.32 -11.78
CA LEU A 73 16.28 11.26 -12.75
C LEU A 73 16.03 11.75 -14.19
N GLY A 74 15.01 12.57 -14.44
CA GLY A 74 14.73 13.11 -15.78
C GLY A 74 15.76 14.13 -16.27
N LEU A 75 16.46 14.84 -15.37
CA LEU A 75 17.57 15.73 -15.73
C LEU A 75 18.86 14.97 -16.11
N SER A 76 18.98 13.70 -15.74
CA SER A 76 20.16 12.87 -16.01
C SER A 76 20.26 12.45 -17.47
N ASP A 77 19.13 12.35 -18.17
CA ASP A 77 19.08 12.01 -19.61
C ASP A 77 19.51 13.19 -20.52
N VAL A 78 19.32 14.44 -20.05
CA VAL A 78 19.54 15.66 -20.87
C VAL A 78 20.95 16.25 -20.71
N ASN A 79 21.50 16.25 -19.50
CA ASN A 79 22.79 16.91 -19.19
C ASN A 79 23.95 15.92 -18.98
N GLY A 80 23.73 14.64 -19.23
CA GLY A 80 24.60 13.55 -18.80
C GLY A 80 24.27 13.11 -17.37
N GLU A 81 24.40 11.82 -17.12
CA GLU A 81 24.07 11.20 -15.84
C GLU A 81 24.91 11.84 -14.71
N ASN A 82 24.23 12.42 -13.72
CA ASN A 82 24.90 12.97 -12.54
C ASN A 82 24.75 11.98 -11.38
N PRO A 83 25.82 11.29 -10.96
CA PRO A 83 25.77 10.30 -9.88
C PRO A 83 25.15 10.84 -8.58
N ARG A 84 25.30 12.14 -8.32
CA ARG A 84 24.72 12.80 -7.13
C ARG A 84 23.20 12.84 -7.15
N ASN A 85 22.58 13.00 -8.33
CA ASN A 85 21.13 13.03 -8.45
C ASN A 85 20.53 11.64 -8.20
N ILE A 86 21.21 10.60 -8.70
CA ILE A 86 20.82 9.20 -8.50
C ILE A 86 20.96 8.83 -7.02
N GLU A 87 22.07 9.21 -6.39
CA GLU A 87 22.27 9.02 -4.95
C GLU A 87 21.22 9.76 -4.11
N ALA A 88 20.85 11.00 -4.48
CA ALA A 88 19.80 11.75 -3.81
C ALA A 88 18.43 11.08 -3.96
N ALA A 89 18.10 10.57 -5.15
CA ALA A 89 16.85 9.83 -5.39
C ALA A 89 16.81 8.52 -4.58
N LYS A 90 17.93 7.78 -4.52
CA LYS A 90 18.09 6.57 -3.69
C LYS A 90 17.89 6.88 -2.21
N THR A 91 18.51 7.95 -1.72
CA THR A 91 18.41 8.37 -0.32
C THR A 91 16.98 8.73 0.03
N HIS A 92 16.31 9.56 -0.79
CA HIS A 92 14.90 9.92 -0.60
C HIS A 92 13.97 8.70 -0.59
N LEU A 93 14.14 7.78 -1.54
CA LEU A 93 13.37 6.52 -1.56
C LEU A 93 13.58 5.72 -0.27
N THR A 94 14.82 5.58 0.16
CA THR A 94 15.19 4.81 1.36
C THR A 94 14.60 5.45 2.62
N ASP A 95 14.67 6.77 2.74
CA ASP A 95 14.13 7.52 3.88
C ASP A 95 12.61 7.39 3.97
N VAL A 96 11.90 7.51 2.85
CA VAL A 96 10.44 7.31 2.82
C VAL A 96 10.06 5.87 3.15
N MET A 97 10.79 4.88 2.63
CA MET A 97 10.54 3.47 2.94
C MET A 97 10.77 3.16 4.43
N LYS A 98 11.82 3.72 5.03
CA LYS A 98 12.04 3.62 6.49
C LYS A 98 10.95 4.33 7.27
N ALA A 99 10.54 5.53 6.86
CA ALA A 99 9.43 6.24 7.53
C ALA A 99 8.13 5.41 7.51
N TYR A 100 7.81 4.79 6.37
CA TYR A 100 6.65 3.90 6.25
C TYR A 100 6.81 2.61 7.06
N GLY A 101 8.02 2.06 7.16
CA GLY A 101 8.28 0.89 8.00
C GLY A 101 8.12 1.20 9.49
N ILE A 102 8.57 2.38 9.95
CA ILE A 102 8.35 2.86 11.32
C ILE A 102 6.84 2.98 11.57
N LEU A 103 6.13 3.66 10.68
CA LEU A 103 4.67 3.81 10.78
C LEU A 103 3.97 2.45 10.84
N SER A 104 4.40 1.48 10.04
CA SER A 104 3.85 0.11 10.04
C SER A 104 4.10 -0.61 11.36
N ALA A 105 5.29 -0.42 11.96
CA ALA A 105 5.63 -0.98 13.26
C ALA A 105 4.74 -0.43 14.40
N PHE A 106 4.17 0.77 14.24
CA PHE A 106 3.15 1.32 15.14
C PHE A 106 1.74 0.80 14.86
N ILE A 107 1.35 0.77 13.58
CA ILE A 107 0.00 0.41 13.18
C ILE A 107 -0.32 -1.03 13.58
N PHE A 108 0.59 -1.98 13.36
CA PHE A 108 0.31 -3.40 13.60
C PHE A 108 -0.10 -3.71 15.02
N PRO A 109 0.64 -3.26 16.05
CA PRO A 109 0.27 -3.65 17.39
C PRO A 109 -0.73 -2.67 18.03
N LEU A 110 -0.80 -1.39 17.61
CA LEU A 110 -1.85 -0.46 18.07
C LEU A 110 -3.20 -0.70 17.38
N ASN A 111 -3.24 -1.60 16.39
CA ASN A 111 -4.42 -1.96 15.62
C ASN A 111 -5.68 -2.14 16.51
N PRO A 112 -5.68 -2.94 17.60
CA PRO A 112 -6.89 -3.11 18.40
C PRO A 112 -7.44 -1.83 19.02
N VAL A 113 -6.56 -0.87 19.34
CA VAL A 113 -6.92 0.43 19.92
C VAL A 113 -7.44 1.38 18.83
N ILE A 114 -6.74 1.43 17.70
CA ILE A 114 -7.13 2.24 16.53
C ILE A 114 -8.54 1.85 16.06
N ILE A 115 -8.80 0.55 15.91
CA ILE A 115 -10.09 0.04 15.46
C ILE A 115 -11.22 0.40 16.43
N LYS A 116 -11.00 0.29 17.74
CA LYS A 116 -12.00 0.70 18.75
C LYS A 116 -12.33 2.19 18.61
N GLN A 117 -11.34 3.05 18.43
CA GLN A 117 -11.56 4.48 18.25
C GLN A 117 -12.31 4.80 16.95
N ILE A 118 -11.94 4.17 15.84
CA ILE A 118 -12.62 4.36 14.55
C ILE A 118 -14.08 3.93 14.65
N LEU A 119 -14.38 2.78 15.26
CA LEU A 119 -15.75 2.28 15.42
C LEU A 119 -16.60 3.18 16.32
N HIS A 120 -16.01 3.73 17.39
CA HIS A 120 -16.68 4.74 18.22
C HIS A 120 -17.03 6.00 17.42
N LEU A 121 -16.15 6.45 16.52
CA LEU A 121 -16.34 7.65 15.71
C LEU A 121 -17.39 7.46 14.58
N LEU A 122 -17.45 6.27 13.97
CA LEU A 122 -18.26 6.01 12.78
C LEU A 122 -19.77 5.77 13.05
N GLY A 123 -20.14 5.32 14.26
CA GLY A 123 -21.56 5.00 14.51
C GLY A 123 -21.88 4.36 15.86
N GLY A 124 -20.93 4.31 16.79
CA GLY A 124 -21.10 3.65 18.09
C GLY A 124 -20.91 2.13 18.02
N THR A 125 -20.61 1.53 19.17
CA THR A 125 -20.27 0.10 19.30
C THR A 125 -21.38 -0.87 18.90
N GLU A 126 -22.61 -0.38 18.71
CA GLU A 126 -23.76 -1.20 18.33
C GLU A 126 -23.74 -1.64 16.86
N TRP A 127 -23.03 -0.91 15.99
CA TRP A 127 -22.80 -1.29 14.58
C TRP A 127 -21.58 -2.21 14.42
N ALA A 128 -20.76 -2.36 15.46
CA ALA A 128 -19.50 -3.10 15.43
C ALA A 128 -19.72 -4.60 15.71
N GLY A 129 -20.35 -5.29 14.77
CA GLY A 129 -20.31 -6.76 14.75
C GLY A 129 -18.86 -7.27 14.72
N SER A 130 -18.63 -8.49 15.21
CA SER A 130 -17.30 -9.12 15.24
C SER A 130 -16.63 -9.16 13.86
N GLU A 131 -17.40 -9.25 12.78
CA GLU A 131 -16.89 -9.29 11.41
C GLU A 131 -16.39 -7.92 10.91
N VAL A 132 -17.07 -6.82 11.26
CA VAL A 132 -16.62 -5.45 10.96
C VAL A 132 -15.27 -5.17 11.62
N TYR A 133 -15.14 -5.54 12.90
CA TYR A 133 -13.89 -5.41 13.64
C TYR A 133 -12.75 -6.16 12.96
N ARG A 134 -12.98 -7.43 12.56
CA ARG A 134 -11.97 -8.27 11.91
C ARG A 134 -11.56 -7.72 10.55
N LEU A 135 -12.51 -7.25 9.74
CA LEU A 135 -12.23 -6.65 8.44
C LEU A 135 -11.45 -5.33 8.56
N LEU A 136 -11.86 -4.45 9.48
CA LEU A 136 -11.17 -3.18 9.66
C LEU A 136 -9.75 -3.41 10.21
N SER A 137 -9.60 -4.39 11.12
CA SER A 137 -8.28 -4.83 11.61
C SER A 137 -7.40 -5.37 10.47
N LEU A 138 -7.96 -6.16 9.56
CA LEU A 138 -7.25 -6.65 8.38
C LEU A 138 -6.87 -5.50 7.42
N TYR A 139 -7.72 -4.49 7.29
CA TYR A 139 -7.40 -3.28 6.53
C TYR A 139 -6.22 -2.50 7.15
N CYS A 140 -6.11 -2.42 8.49
CA CYS A 140 -4.92 -1.84 9.13
C CYS A 140 -3.63 -2.60 8.76
N PHE A 141 -3.70 -3.91 8.54
CA PHE A 141 -2.57 -4.67 8.00
C PHE A 141 -2.30 -4.39 6.53
N TYR A 142 -3.34 -4.10 5.74
CA TYR A 142 -3.24 -3.80 4.32
C TYR A 142 -2.68 -2.40 4.01
N ILE A 143 -2.96 -1.40 4.85
CA ILE A 143 -2.53 0.00 4.68
C ILE A 143 -1.02 0.17 4.41
N PRO A 144 -0.11 -0.50 5.15
CA PRO A 144 1.32 -0.52 4.82
C PRO A 144 1.63 -0.95 3.39
N PHE A 145 0.98 -2.01 2.89
CA PHE A 145 1.21 -2.49 1.52
C PHE A 145 0.81 -1.44 0.48
N LEU A 146 -0.27 -0.68 0.72
CA LEU A 146 -0.63 0.46 -0.13
C LEU A 146 0.47 1.53 -0.13
N ALA A 147 1.01 1.87 1.04
CA ALA A 147 2.06 2.89 1.17
C ALA A 147 3.35 2.49 0.42
N PHE A 148 3.84 1.28 0.67
CA PHE A 148 5.04 0.76 0.00
C PHE A 148 4.85 0.60 -1.50
N ASN A 149 3.68 0.15 -1.94
CA ASN A 149 3.37 0.08 -3.37
C ASN A 149 3.39 1.46 -4.02
N GLY A 150 2.75 2.46 -3.41
CA GLY A 150 2.69 3.82 -3.92
C GLY A 150 4.08 4.44 -4.13
N ILE A 151 4.94 4.41 -3.11
CA ILE A 151 6.28 5.04 -3.22
C ILE A 151 7.20 4.33 -4.21
N THR A 152 7.15 2.99 -4.27
CA THR A 152 7.98 2.22 -5.20
C THR A 152 7.52 2.43 -6.64
N GLU A 153 6.20 2.50 -6.89
CA GLU A 153 5.67 2.83 -8.22
C GLU A 153 5.90 4.29 -8.61
N ALA A 154 5.89 5.23 -7.67
CA ALA A 154 6.29 6.60 -7.93
C ALA A 154 7.72 6.65 -8.49
N PHE A 155 8.66 5.93 -7.88
CA PHE A 155 10.02 5.81 -8.40
C PHE A 155 10.05 5.20 -9.81
N VAL A 156 9.43 4.02 -9.99
CA VAL A 156 9.41 3.34 -11.31
C VAL A 156 8.82 4.26 -12.38
N SER A 157 7.71 4.94 -12.10
CA SER A 157 7.04 5.83 -13.04
C SER A 157 7.89 7.05 -13.45
N SER A 158 8.81 7.47 -12.59
CA SER A 158 9.72 8.60 -12.82
C SER A 158 11.04 8.18 -13.47
N ALA A 159 11.49 6.95 -13.22
CA ALA A 159 12.78 6.43 -13.69
C ALA A 159 12.68 5.67 -15.02
N ALA A 160 11.53 5.03 -15.29
CA ALA A 160 11.37 4.15 -16.43
C ALA A 160 11.29 4.90 -17.76
N ASN A 161 12.03 4.41 -18.75
CA ASN A 161 11.94 4.91 -20.12
C ASN A 161 10.61 4.51 -20.77
N GLY A 162 10.19 5.18 -21.85
CA GLY A 162 8.90 4.91 -22.50
C GLY A 162 8.70 3.46 -23.00
N SER A 163 9.78 2.68 -23.18
CA SER A 163 9.70 1.24 -23.45
C SER A 163 9.43 0.42 -22.19
N GLU A 164 10.07 0.77 -21.08
CA GLU A 164 9.93 0.12 -19.78
C GLU A 164 8.58 0.44 -19.15
N LEU A 165 8.08 1.67 -19.31
CA LEU A 165 6.72 2.06 -18.89
C LEU A 165 5.64 1.27 -19.64
N ARG A 166 5.86 0.95 -20.93
CA ARG A 166 4.97 0.06 -21.69
C ARG A 166 5.06 -1.39 -21.20
N SER A 167 6.25 -1.86 -20.84
CA SER A 167 6.43 -3.16 -20.19
C SER A 167 5.71 -3.22 -18.84
N GLN A 168 5.82 -2.18 -18.01
CA GLN A 168 5.09 -2.03 -16.75
C GLN A 168 3.57 -2.09 -16.96
N ALA A 169 3.05 -1.37 -17.96
CA ALA A 169 1.64 -1.44 -18.33
C ALA A 169 1.21 -2.84 -18.79
N GLY A 170 2.12 -3.61 -19.40
CA GLY A 170 1.92 -5.04 -19.70
C GLY A 170 1.89 -5.90 -18.43
N TRP A 171 2.80 -5.67 -17.50
CA TRP A 171 2.85 -6.34 -16.19
C TRP A 171 1.61 -6.06 -15.33
N MET A 172 0.93 -4.91 -15.51
CA MET A 172 -0.39 -4.67 -14.89
C MET A 172 -1.42 -5.77 -15.22
N GLY A 173 -1.34 -6.37 -16.40
CA GLY A 173 -2.17 -7.52 -16.77
C GLY A 173 -1.85 -8.77 -15.94
N VAL A 174 -0.56 -9.03 -15.67
CA VAL A 174 -0.12 -10.14 -14.80
C VAL A 174 -0.56 -9.90 -13.35
N PHE A 175 -0.40 -8.68 -12.82
CA PHE A 175 -0.85 -8.34 -11.47
C PHE A 175 -2.35 -8.55 -11.31
N SER A 176 -3.12 -8.16 -12.31
CA SER A 176 -4.56 -8.35 -12.30
C SER A 176 -4.97 -9.82 -12.42
N ALA A 177 -4.23 -10.62 -13.19
CA ALA A 177 -4.45 -12.07 -13.25
C ALA A 177 -4.10 -12.75 -11.91
N CYS A 178 -3.01 -12.35 -11.26
CA CYS A 178 -2.64 -12.81 -9.93
C CYS A 178 -3.70 -12.44 -8.89
N PHE A 179 -4.21 -11.20 -8.95
CA PHE A 179 -5.31 -10.75 -8.11
C PHE A 179 -6.56 -11.60 -8.32
N ALA A 180 -7.00 -11.78 -9.57
CA ALA A 180 -8.20 -12.56 -9.89
C ALA A 180 -8.07 -14.01 -9.42
N LEU A 181 -6.90 -14.63 -9.60
CA LEU A 181 -6.61 -15.98 -9.12
C LEU A 181 -6.66 -16.04 -7.58
N ALA A 182 -5.98 -15.13 -6.90
CA ALA A 182 -5.96 -15.09 -5.43
C ALA A 182 -7.37 -14.87 -4.87
N ALA A 183 -8.11 -13.93 -5.44
CA ALA A 183 -9.48 -13.64 -5.04
C ALA A 183 -10.40 -14.85 -5.32
N TYR A 184 -10.26 -15.54 -6.46
CA TYR A 184 -11.02 -16.76 -6.75
C TYR A 184 -10.73 -17.86 -5.72
N LEU A 185 -9.46 -18.08 -5.38
CA LEU A 185 -9.05 -19.07 -4.37
C LEU A 185 -9.61 -18.72 -2.99
N PHE A 186 -9.47 -17.47 -2.55
CA PHE A 186 -9.92 -17.07 -1.21
C PHE A 186 -11.45 -17.00 -1.07
N LEU A 187 -12.17 -16.59 -2.13
CA LEU A 187 -13.63 -16.54 -2.13
C LEU A 187 -14.27 -17.91 -2.35
N SER A 188 -13.80 -18.70 -3.32
CA SER A 188 -14.48 -19.94 -3.73
C SER A 188 -14.04 -21.16 -2.95
N VAL A 189 -12.76 -21.24 -2.57
CA VAL A 189 -12.19 -22.42 -1.89
C VAL A 189 -12.06 -22.18 -0.38
N GLY A 190 -11.80 -20.93 0.02
CA GLY A 190 -11.57 -20.56 1.42
C GLY A 190 -12.82 -20.16 2.22
N ASP A 191 -13.95 -19.88 1.57
CA ASP A 191 -15.17 -19.30 2.18
C ASP A 191 -14.86 -18.09 3.09
N LEU A 192 -13.90 -17.25 2.68
CA LEU A 192 -13.41 -16.13 3.47
C LEU A 192 -14.25 -14.86 3.29
N GLY A 193 -15.24 -14.87 2.39
CA GLY A 193 -16.10 -13.72 2.08
C GLY A 193 -15.29 -12.44 1.80
N ALA A 194 -15.71 -11.34 2.41
CA ALA A 194 -15.04 -10.04 2.30
C ALA A 194 -13.56 -10.06 2.76
N ARG A 195 -13.17 -10.91 3.72
CA ARG A 195 -11.77 -11.02 4.16
C ARG A 195 -10.89 -11.58 3.06
N GLY A 196 -11.41 -12.51 2.27
CA GLY A 196 -10.71 -13.11 1.13
C GLY A 196 -10.27 -12.09 0.10
N LEU A 197 -11.08 -11.04 -0.12
CA LEU A 197 -10.75 -9.95 -1.04
C LEU A 197 -9.65 -9.04 -0.51
N VAL A 198 -9.61 -8.78 0.80
CA VAL A 198 -8.51 -8.01 1.40
C VAL A 198 -7.21 -8.81 1.32
N TYR A 199 -7.24 -10.12 1.57
CA TYR A 199 -6.07 -10.98 1.36
C TYR A 199 -5.61 -11.03 -0.10
N ALA A 200 -6.53 -11.13 -1.05
CA ALA A 200 -6.20 -11.08 -2.47
C ALA A 200 -5.53 -9.75 -2.84
N ASN A 201 -6.02 -8.65 -2.28
CA ASN A 201 -5.42 -7.33 -2.45
C ASN A 201 -4.02 -7.24 -1.82
N ILE A 202 -3.81 -7.79 -0.64
CA ILE A 202 -2.48 -7.88 -0.02
C ILE A 202 -1.52 -8.66 -0.92
N VAL A 203 -1.94 -9.82 -1.46
CA VAL A 203 -1.13 -10.61 -2.40
C VAL A 203 -0.80 -9.79 -3.65
N ASN A 204 -1.79 -9.13 -4.24
CA ASN A 204 -1.61 -8.29 -5.42
C ASN A 204 -0.60 -7.16 -5.17
N MET A 205 -0.76 -6.41 -4.07
CA MET A 205 0.19 -5.35 -3.71
C MET A 205 1.59 -5.90 -3.40
N THR A 206 1.69 -7.09 -2.79
CA THR A 206 2.99 -7.74 -2.53
C THR A 206 3.73 -8.04 -3.83
N VAL A 207 3.05 -8.66 -4.79
CA VAL A 207 3.65 -8.96 -6.11
C VAL A 207 4.09 -7.67 -6.81
N ARG A 208 3.26 -6.62 -6.77
CA ARG A 208 3.61 -5.31 -7.34
C ARG A 208 4.84 -4.70 -6.67
N ILE A 209 4.90 -4.71 -5.34
CA ILE A 209 6.08 -4.22 -4.59
C ILE A 209 7.33 -4.99 -4.98
N LEU A 210 7.28 -6.33 -5.02
CA LEU A 210 8.44 -7.14 -5.38
C LEU A 210 8.93 -6.85 -6.80
N TRP A 211 8.01 -6.67 -7.74
CA TRP A 211 8.34 -6.28 -9.12
C TRP A 211 8.97 -4.89 -9.17
N SER A 212 8.39 -3.89 -8.49
CA SER A 212 8.94 -2.54 -8.44
C SER A 212 10.32 -2.51 -7.77
N LEU A 213 10.53 -3.26 -6.70
CA LEU A 213 11.83 -3.39 -6.03
C LEU A 213 12.87 -4.06 -6.92
N HIS A 214 12.47 -5.06 -7.71
CA HIS A 214 13.35 -5.68 -8.70
C HIS A 214 13.80 -4.65 -9.74
N PHE A 215 12.86 -3.88 -10.30
CA PHE A 215 13.17 -2.79 -11.24
C PHE A 215 14.11 -1.75 -10.60
N ILE A 216 13.81 -1.27 -9.39
CA ILE A 216 14.63 -0.29 -8.68
C ILE A 216 16.05 -0.81 -8.50
N ARG A 217 16.20 -2.08 -8.10
CA ARG A 217 17.53 -2.68 -7.89
C ARG A 217 18.32 -2.77 -9.20
N GLU A 218 17.67 -3.20 -10.28
CA GLU A 218 18.29 -3.26 -11.60
C GLU A 218 18.66 -1.87 -12.11
N TYR A 219 17.79 -0.88 -11.93
CA TYR A 219 18.07 0.52 -12.27
C TYR A 219 19.29 1.05 -11.49
N MET A 220 19.36 0.82 -10.18
CA MET A 220 20.47 1.26 -9.35
C MET A 220 21.80 0.56 -9.71
N HIS A 221 21.76 -0.74 -10.04
CA HIS A 221 22.93 -1.48 -10.49
C HIS A 221 23.48 -0.95 -11.81
N HIS A 222 22.61 -0.61 -12.77
CA HIS A 222 23.04 -0.02 -14.05
C HIS A 222 23.74 1.34 -13.90
N HIS A 223 23.51 2.05 -12.80
CA HIS A 223 24.12 3.34 -12.50
C HIS A 223 25.20 3.27 -11.41
N ASP A 224 25.83 2.10 -11.21
CA ASP A 224 26.90 1.85 -10.24
C ASP A 224 26.54 2.22 -8.78
N ASN A 225 25.25 2.15 -8.41
CA ASN A 225 24.76 2.60 -7.11
C ASN A 225 23.90 1.55 -6.39
N ASP A 226 24.38 0.30 -6.39
CA ASP A 226 23.70 -0.89 -5.85
C ASP A 226 22.96 -0.64 -4.54
N ILE A 227 21.71 -1.10 -4.49
CA ILE A 227 20.87 -1.04 -3.29
C ILE A 227 20.61 -2.45 -2.78
N THR A 228 20.93 -2.69 -1.50
CA THR A 228 20.52 -3.93 -0.84
C THR A 228 19.13 -3.79 -0.22
N LEU A 229 18.33 -4.87 -0.26
CA LEU A 229 16.99 -4.86 0.36
C LEU A 229 17.04 -4.57 1.86
N THR A 230 18.16 -4.89 2.51
CA THR A 230 18.40 -4.59 3.92
C THR A 230 18.55 -3.08 4.19
N GLU A 231 18.97 -2.28 3.21
CA GLU A 231 18.99 -0.81 3.33
C GLU A 231 17.59 -0.20 3.29
N LEU A 232 16.67 -0.82 2.54
CA LEU A 232 15.29 -0.39 2.35
C LEU A 232 14.37 -0.81 3.52
N CYS A 233 14.67 -1.95 4.16
CA CYS A 233 13.94 -2.43 5.33
C CYS A 233 14.50 -1.82 6.62
N LEU A 234 13.64 -1.63 7.63
CA LEU A 234 14.13 -1.31 8.96
C LEU A 234 14.93 -2.45 9.56
N SER A 235 15.81 -2.07 10.49
CA SER A 235 16.50 -3.04 11.33
C SER A 235 15.47 -3.96 12.01
N PRO A 236 15.71 -5.28 12.07
CA PRO A 236 14.81 -6.21 12.75
C PRO A 236 14.50 -5.82 14.20
N HIS A 237 15.43 -5.14 14.85
CA HIS A 237 15.29 -4.64 16.22
C HIS A 237 14.15 -3.63 16.37
N THR A 238 13.90 -2.76 15.38
CA THR A 238 12.83 -1.76 15.47
C THR A 238 11.45 -2.42 15.47
N TYR A 239 11.26 -3.49 14.69
CA TYR A 239 10.01 -4.26 14.69
C TYR A 239 9.81 -5.02 16.01
N ILE A 240 10.87 -5.61 16.56
CA ILE A 240 10.85 -6.32 17.84
C ILE A 240 10.47 -5.37 18.98
N THR A 241 11.07 -4.18 19.01
CA THR A 241 10.79 -3.16 20.04
C THR A 241 9.37 -2.60 19.92
N GLY A 242 8.88 -2.32 18.71
CA GLY A 242 7.50 -1.89 18.49
C GLY A 242 6.48 -2.94 18.96
N PHE A 243 6.77 -4.22 18.69
CA PHE A 243 5.95 -5.34 19.16
C PHE A 243 5.97 -5.48 20.70
N LEU A 244 7.15 -5.41 21.32
CA LEU A 244 7.32 -5.46 22.78
C LEU A 244 6.60 -4.31 23.48
N MET A 245 6.81 -3.07 23.01
CA MET A 245 6.21 -1.89 23.65
C MET A 245 4.70 -1.94 23.62
N THR A 246 4.13 -2.38 22.52
CA THR A 246 2.69 -2.40 22.41
C THR A 246 2.06 -3.57 23.14
N THR A 247 2.78 -4.69 23.26
CA THR A 247 2.40 -5.76 24.17
C THR A 247 2.33 -5.22 25.61
N ILE A 248 3.30 -4.40 26.03
CA ILE A 248 3.28 -3.74 27.35
C ILE A 248 2.08 -2.78 27.49
N THR A 249 1.76 -1.98 26.46
CA THR A 249 0.59 -1.08 26.48
C THR A 249 -0.74 -1.83 26.58
N ILE A 250 -0.87 -2.98 25.92
CA ILE A 250 -2.11 -3.78 25.90
C ILE A 250 -2.24 -4.65 27.16
N LEU A 251 -1.14 -5.22 27.66
CA LEU A 251 -1.12 -6.11 28.84
C LEU A 251 -0.97 -5.36 30.17
N GLY A 252 -0.63 -4.06 30.15
CA GLY A 252 -0.54 -3.19 31.32
C GLY A 252 -1.69 -2.20 31.51
N PRO A 253 -2.98 -2.58 31.39
CA PRO A 253 -4.10 -1.65 31.58
C PRO A 253 -4.22 -1.11 33.01
N GLU A 254 -3.55 -1.71 33.99
CA GLU A 254 -3.44 -1.14 35.35
C GLU A 254 -2.45 0.04 35.47
N LEU A 255 -1.50 0.17 34.53
CA LEU A 255 -0.50 1.25 34.53
C LEU A 255 -0.93 2.51 33.76
N PHE A 256 -1.80 2.35 32.76
CA PHE A 256 -2.29 3.45 31.92
C PHE A 256 -3.82 3.46 31.93
N HIS A 257 -4.40 4.03 32.99
CA HIS A 257 -5.84 4.16 33.12
C HIS A 257 -6.44 5.04 32.01
N SER A 258 -7.66 4.64 31.64
CA SER A 258 -8.58 5.20 30.66
C SER A 258 -8.60 6.73 30.58
N ASP A 259 -7.85 7.30 29.63
CA ASP A 259 -8.22 8.55 28.95
C ASP A 259 -7.33 8.76 27.72
N SER A 260 -7.75 9.65 26.82
CA SER A 260 -7.02 10.08 25.61
C SER A 260 -5.54 10.46 25.86
N HIS A 261 -5.20 10.78 27.12
CA HIS A 261 -3.84 11.02 27.60
C HIS A 261 -2.91 9.79 27.60
N GLY A 262 -3.44 8.57 27.75
CA GLY A 262 -2.64 7.33 27.70
C GLY A 262 -2.11 7.03 26.30
N LEU A 263 -2.88 7.37 25.26
CA LEU A 263 -2.46 7.24 23.86
C LEU A 263 -1.32 8.21 23.52
N ILE A 264 -1.43 9.44 24.03
CA ILE A 264 -0.41 10.49 23.87
C ILE A 264 0.87 10.13 24.64
N GLY A 265 0.74 9.58 25.85
CA GLY A 265 1.89 9.11 26.64
C GLY A 265 2.64 7.96 25.96
N THR A 266 1.91 7.00 25.39
CA THR A 266 2.51 5.86 24.68
C THR A 266 3.15 6.29 23.36
N ALA A 267 2.47 7.14 22.59
CA ALA A 267 3.02 7.72 21.36
C ALA A 267 4.24 8.62 21.62
N GLY A 268 4.22 9.41 22.70
CA GLY A 268 5.32 10.26 23.13
C GLY A 268 6.55 9.47 23.58
N PHE A 269 6.36 8.34 24.29
CA PHE A 269 7.47 7.48 24.71
C PHE A 269 8.09 6.71 23.55
N CYS A 270 7.29 6.36 22.54
CA CYS A 270 7.82 5.76 21.33
C CYS A 270 8.52 6.79 20.43
N ALA A 271 8.02 8.03 20.38
CA ALA A 271 8.68 9.12 19.67
C ALA A 271 10.02 9.51 20.32
N SER A 272 10.10 9.52 21.65
CA SER A 272 11.35 9.85 22.36
C SER A 272 12.43 8.79 22.19
N TYR A 273 12.06 7.52 22.03
CA TYR A 273 13.03 6.44 21.76
C TYR A 273 13.53 6.44 20.31
N ILE A 274 12.71 6.88 19.34
CA ILE A 274 13.11 7.06 17.94
C ILE A 274 14.13 8.20 17.78
N ILE A 275 14.02 9.25 18.60
CA ILE A 275 15.03 10.33 18.65
C ILE A 275 16.37 9.83 19.22
N LEU A 276 16.35 8.70 19.95
CA LEU A 276 17.54 8.12 20.59
C LEU A 276 18.25 7.06 19.73
N MET A 277 17.68 6.68 18.58
CA MET A 277 18.29 5.81 17.57
C MET A 277 18.77 6.62 16.37
#